data_AF-A0A817FTE1-F1
#
_entry.id   AF-A0A817FTE1-F1
#
_cell.length_a   1.000
_cell.length_b   1.000
_cell.length_c   1.000
_cell.angle_alpha   90.00
_cell.angle_beta   90.00
_cell.angle_gamma   90.00
#
_symmetry.space_group_name_H-M   'P 1'
#
loop_
_entity.id
_entity.type
_entity.pdbx_description
1 polymer ?
#
loop_
_entity_poly.entity_id
_entity_poly.type
_entity_poly.pdbx_seq_one_letter_code
_entity_poly.pdbx_strand_id
1 'polypeptide(L)'
;MTKRYIFVFESLNGPGPLAPLFVDITGVYFRPEGLGNTYICGCSPSEENDKSENNLEVDYSVFEEQIWPALAKRIPSFETLKLKNAWCGFYDYNYFDQNLIIGPHPQQKNFIFANGSSGHGLQHAPAIGRALSEYIADFKYQSIDLTRFGFQRIVNNTPIFEPMIV
;
A
#
# COMPACT_ATOMS: atom_id res chain seq x y z
N MET A 1 3.96 13.90 0.56
CA MET A 1 3.75 12.50 0.14
C MET A 1 4.69 11.65 0.96
N THR A 2 4.26 10.46 1.34
CA THR A 2 5.08 9.59 2.17
C THR A 2 5.81 8.58 1.31
N LYS A 3 7.07 8.33 1.66
CA LYS A 3 7.99 7.51 0.88
C LYS A 3 7.92 6.07 1.36
N ARG A 4 7.90 5.12 0.45
CA ARG A 4 7.89 3.69 0.75
C ARG A 4 9.00 3.01 -0.03
N TYR A 5 9.73 2.15 0.66
CA TYR A 5 10.84 1.40 0.10
C TYR A 5 10.39 -0.02 -0.24
N ILE A 6 10.82 -0.50 -1.40
CA ILE A 6 10.62 -1.87 -1.83
C ILE A 6 11.99 -2.48 -2.08
N PHE A 7 12.21 -3.66 -1.51
CA PHE A 7 13.43 -4.42 -1.65
C PHE A 7 13.12 -5.77 -2.30
N VAL A 8 14.04 -6.23 -3.13
CA VAL A 8 14.02 -7.56 -3.75
C VAL A 8 15.20 -8.33 -3.21
N PHE A 9 14.96 -9.51 -2.65
CA PHE A 9 16.02 -10.40 -2.20
C PHE A 9 15.83 -11.81 -2.72
N GLU A 10 16.90 -12.58 -2.71
CA GLU A 10 16.90 -14.01 -3.00
C GLU A 10 17.24 -14.80 -1.73
N SER A 11 16.55 -15.92 -1.50
CA SER A 11 16.97 -16.91 -0.50
C SER A 11 16.78 -18.32 -1.03
N LEU A 12 17.89 -19.05 -1.24
CA LEU A 12 17.88 -20.40 -1.81
C LEU A 12 17.07 -21.41 -0.97
N ASN A 13 17.05 -21.22 0.35
CA ASN A 13 16.34 -22.06 1.29
C ASN A 13 15.04 -21.39 1.78
N GLY A 14 14.58 -20.34 1.11
CA GLY A 14 13.36 -19.62 1.43
C GLY A 14 12.12 -20.53 1.38
N PRO A 15 10.95 -20.03 1.81
CA PRO A 15 9.70 -20.80 1.87
C PRO A 15 9.12 -21.22 0.50
N GLY A 16 9.86 -21.01 -0.60
CA GLY A 16 9.48 -21.34 -1.97
C GLY A 16 8.49 -20.35 -2.60
N PRO A 17 8.10 -20.60 -3.87
CA PRO A 17 7.25 -19.70 -4.66
C PRO A 17 5.76 -19.74 -4.28
N LEU A 18 5.33 -20.73 -3.48
CA LEU A 18 3.95 -20.85 -2.99
C LEU A 18 3.75 -20.19 -1.62
N ALA A 19 4.76 -19.52 -1.09
CA ALA A 19 4.62 -18.76 0.15
C ALA A 19 3.51 -17.69 -0.02
N PRO A 20 2.64 -17.48 0.99
CA PRO A 20 1.65 -16.42 0.92
C PRO A 20 2.33 -15.05 1.03
N LEU A 21 1.55 -13.98 0.81
CA LEU A 21 1.90 -12.69 1.38
C LEU A 21 1.94 -12.85 2.91
N PHE A 22 3.10 -12.60 3.49
CA PHE A 22 3.33 -12.63 4.92
C PHE A 22 3.46 -11.21 5.43
N VAL A 23 2.83 -10.94 6.58
CA VAL A 23 2.93 -9.65 7.28
C VAL A 23 3.27 -9.94 8.74
N ASP A 24 4.37 -9.38 9.22
CA ASP A 24 4.73 -9.40 10.64
C ASP A 24 4.04 -8.25 11.40
N ILE A 25 3.87 -8.43 12.71
CA ILE A 25 3.36 -7.39 13.62
C ILE A 25 4.25 -6.14 13.67
N THR A 26 5.51 -6.22 13.23
CA THR A 26 6.39 -5.05 13.09
C THR A 26 6.08 -4.21 11.85
N GLY A 27 5.11 -4.61 11.02
CA GLY A 27 4.79 -3.94 9.75
C GLY A 27 5.69 -4.37 8.58
N VAL A 28 6.63 -5.30 8.80
CA VAL A 28 7.45 -5.88 7.73
C VAL A 28 6.64 -6.95 7.00
N TYR A 29 6.63 -6.90 5.68
CA TYR A 29 5.98 -7.92 4.85
C TYR A 29 6.94 -8.52 3.83
N PHE A 30 6.62 -9.72 3.35
CA PHE A 30 7.21 -10.22 2.11
C PHE A 30 6.20 -11.03 1.31
N ARG A 31 6.43 -11.14 0.00
CA ARG A 31 5.74 -12.07 -0.89
C ARG A 31 6.73 -12.68 -1.88
N PRO A 32 6.48 -13.89 -2.40
CA PRO A 32 7.26 -14.41 -3.51
C PRO A 32 7.08 -13.53 -4.76
N GLU A 33 8.12 -13.49 -5.59
CA GLU A 33 8.13 -12.84 -6.89
C GLU A 33 8.55 -13.86 -7.96
N GLY A 34 7.58 -14.31 -8.76
CA GLY A 34 7.77 -15.36 -9.75
C GLY A 34 7.84 -16.77 -9.18
N LEU A 35 8.42 -17.70 -9.94
CA LEU A 35 8.49 -19.13 -9.63
C LEU A 35 9.80 -19.56 -8.95
N GLY A 36 10.68 -18.61 -8.65
CA GLY A 36 12.00 -18.86 -8.09
C GLY A 36 12.06 -18.66 -6.58
N ASN A 37 13.28 -18.39 -6.12
CA ASN A 37 13.63 -18.11 -4.74
C ASN A 37 13.77 -16.60 -4.48
N THR A 38 13.01 -15.80 -5.24
CA THR A 38 13.03 -14.34 -5.22
C THR A 38 11.80 -13.83 -4.49
N TYR A 39 12.00 -12.83 -3.65
CA TYR A 39 10.98 -12.26 -2.78
C TYR A 39 11.02 -10.74 -2.86
N ILE A 40 9.84 -10.13 -2.74
CA ILE A 40 9.68 -8.69 -2.55
C ILE A 40 9.27 -8.45 -1.10
N CYS A 41 9.90 -7.48 -0.47
CA CYS A 41 9.56 -7.02 0.88
C CYS A 41 9.57 -5.51 1.00
N GLY A 42 8.95 -5.05 2.08
CA GLY A 42 8.99 -3.66 2.53
C GLY A 42 8.52 -3.59 3.97
N CYS A 43 8.48 -2.38 4.50
CA CYS A 43 7.89 -2.10 5.80
C CYS A 43 7.15 -0.78 5.77
N SER A 44 6.09 -0.70 6.56
CA SER A 44 5.46 0.58 6.89
C SER A 44 6.38 1.33 7.86
N PRO A 45 6.73 2.60 7.59
CA PRO A 45 7.57 3.37 8.50
C PRO A 45 6.83 3.65 9.81
N SER A 46 7.58 3.84 10.89
CA SER A 46 7.01 4.39 12.12
C SER A 46 6.54 5.84 11.90
N GLU A 47 5.60 6.31 12.70
CA GLU A 47 5.08 7.69 12.61
C GLU A 47 6.20 8.75 12.67
N GLU A 48 7.24 8.51 13.49
CA GLU A 48 8.40 9.41 13.63
C GLU A 48 9.26 9.49 12.36
N ASN A 49 9.26 8.41 11.58
CA ASN A 49 10.06 8.26 10.36
C ASN A 49 9.26 8.52 9.08
N ASP A 50 7.93 8.68 9.16
CA ASP A 50 7.08 8.93 8.00
C ASP A 50 7.09 10.41 7.58
N LYS A 51 8.30 10.93 7.31
CA LYS A 51 8.52 12.31 6.92
C LYS A 51 8.18 12.51 5.45
N SER A 52 7.60 13.67 5.14
CA SER A 52 7.38 14.06 3.75
C SER A 52 8.73 14.37 3.10
N GLU A 53 9.14 13.52 2.18
CA GLU A 53 10.32 13.70 1.33
C GLU A 53 9.90 13.94 -0.13
N ASN A 54 10.78 14.55 -0.91
CA ASN A 54 10.56 14.86 -2.33
C ASN A 54 11.59 14.21 -3.27
N ASN A 55 12.44 13.32 -2.75
CA ASN A 55 13.40 12.55 -3.54
C ASN A 55 12.97 11.07 -3.60
N LEU A 56 13.50 10.34 -4.58
CA LEU A 56 13.27 8.91 -4.75
C LEU A 56 14.55 8.08 -4.50
N GLU A 57 15.39 8.52 -3.56
CA GLU A 57 16.58 7.78 -3.16
C GLU A 57 16.24 6.64 -2.21
N VAL A 58 16.90 5.49 -2.35
CA VAL A 58 16.66 4.34 -1.47
C VAL A 58 17.56 4.46 -0.24
N ASP A 59 16.96 4.41 0.94
CA ASP A 59 17.69 4.24 2.20
C ASP A 59 17.81 2.74 2.52
N TYR A 60 19.01 2.20 2.31
CA TYR A 60 19.29 0.78 2.53
C TYR A 60 19.39 0.39 4.01
N SER A 61 19.57 1.36 4.92
CA SER A 61 19.61 1.08 6.37
C SER A 61 18.28 0.50 6.86
N VAL A 62 17.15 0.90 6.25
CA VAL A 62 15.82 0.33 6.53
C VAL A 62 15.81 -1.19 6.29
N PHE A 63 16.50 -1.65 5.25
CA PHE A 63 16.59 -3.08 4.98
C PHE A 63 17.46 -3.80 6.02
N GLU A 64 18.66 -3.27 6.26
CA GLU A 64 19.68 -3.92 7.12
C GLU A 64 19.29 -3.91 8.60
N GLU A 65 18.71 -2.82 9.08
CA GLU A 65 18.45 -2.59 10.51
C GLU A 65 17.04 -3.00 10.94
N GLN A 66 16.07 -3.03 10.02
CA GLN A 66 14.65 -3.28 10.35
C GLN A 66 14.09 -4.51 9.65
N ILE A 67 14.12 -4.54 8.31
CA ILE A 67 13.44 -5.60 7.54
C ILE A 67 14.15 -6.95 7.72
N TRP A 68 15.46 -7.02 7.47
CA TRP A 68 16.18 -8.28 7.50
C TRP A 68 16.19 -8.92 8.90
N PRO A 69 16.47 -8.20 10.00
CA PRO A 69 16.40 -8.78 11.34
C PRO A 69 15.01 -9.33 11.69
N ALA A 70 13.93 -8.62 11.31
CA ALA A 70 12.57 -9.08 11.53
C ALA A 70 12.25 -10.35 10.74
N LEU A 71 12.63 -10.39 9.46
CA LEU A 71 12.42 -11.54 8.59
C LEU A 71 13.22 -12.76 9.06
N ALA A 72 14.51 -12.62 9.34
CA ALA A 72 15.37 -13.71 9.79
C ALA A 72 14.92 -14.30 11.13
N LYS A 73 14.41 -13.45 12.04
CA LYS A 73 13.85 -13.89 13.33
C LYS A 73 12.60 -14.75 13.17
N ARG A 74 11.72 -14.42 12.21
CA ARG A 74 10.47 -15.17 11.96
C ARG A 74 10.68 -16.39 11.08
N ILE A 75 11.57 -16.28 10.11
CA ILE A 75 11.82 -17.28 9.07
C ILE A 75 13.34 -17.49 9.02
N PRO A 76 13.87 -18.46 9.78
CA PRO A 76 15.31 -18.68 9.90
C PRO A 76 16.03 -18.88 8.57
N SER A 77 15.37 -19.40 7.53
CA SER A 77 15.97 -19.55 6.20
C SER A 77 16.25 -18.23 5.48
N PHE A 78 15.77 -17.09 6.00
CA PHE A 78 16.12 -15.76 5.55
C PHE A 78 17.39 -15.18 6.21
N GLU A 79 18.03 -15.89 7.14
CA GLU A 79 19.31 -15.47 7.72
C GLU A 79 20.42 -15.30 6.66
N THR A 80 20.34 -16.05 5.55
CA THR A 80 21.34 -16.04 4.47
C THR A 80 20.82 -15.41 3.17
N LEU A 81 19.77 -14.59 3.26
CA LEU A 81 19.23 -13.89 2.09
C LEU A 81 20.28 -12.99 1.42
N LYS A 82 20.06 -12.67 0.15
CA LYS A 82 20.89 -11.74 -0.62
C LYS A 82 20.02 -10.67 -1.24
N LEU A 83 20.26 -9.41 -0.89
CA LEU A 83 19.61 -8.28 -1.54
C LEU A 83 20.03 -8.22 -3.02
N LYS A 84 19.05 -8.02 -3.91
CA LYS A 84 19.23 -8.01 -5.37
C LYS A 84 18.89 -6.68 -6.00
N ASN A 85 17.84 -6.03 -5.52
CA ASN A 85 17.39 -4.76 -6.07
C ASN A 85 16.59 -3.98 -5.02
N ALA A 86 16.42 -2.68 -5.24
CA ALA A 86 15.55 -1.85 -4.45
C ALA A 86 15.06 -0.64 -5.25
N TRP A 87 13.88 -0.15 -4.89
CA TRP A 87 13.37 1.14 -5.37
C TRP A 87 12.52 1.77 -4.29
N CYS A 88 12.14 3.02 -4.50
CA CYS A 88 11.14 3.65 -3.65
C CYS A 88 10.06 4.33 -4.50
N GLY A 89 8.94 4.63 -3.85
CA GLY A 89 7.81 5.31 -4.45
C GLY A 89 7.06 6.12 -3.41
N PHE A 90 6.20 6.99 -3.90
CA PHE A 90 5.32 7.80 -3.06
C PHE A 90 3.95 7.16 -2.93
N TYR A 91 3.41 7.20 -1.72
CA TYR A 91 2.00 6.91 -1.50
C TYR A 91 1.18 8.19 -1.64
N ASP A 92 0.11 8.08 -2.43
CA ASP A 92 -0.96 9.07 -2.48
C ASP A 92 -2.05 8.69 -1.48
N TYR A 93 -2.23 9.54 -0.47
CA TYR A 93 -3.22 9.38 0.58
C TYR A 93 -3.80 10.75 0.93
N ASN A 94 -5.02 10.75 1.46
CA ASN A 94 -5.60 11.97 2.00
C ASN A 94 -5.24 12.11 3.50
N TYR A 95 -4.93 13.33 3.96
CA TYR A 95 -4.55 13.60 5.35
C TYR A 95 -5.70 13.49 6.37
N PHE A 96 -6.95 13.39 5.91
CA PHE A 96 -8.12 13.36 6.80
C PHE A 96 -8.28 12.00 7.46
N ASP A 97 -8.23 10.92 6.68
CA ASP A 97 -8.42 9.55 7.20
C ASP A 97 -7.63 8.48 6.43
N GLN A 98 -6.73 8.87 5.52
CA GLN A 98 -5.92 7.96 4.69
C GLN A 98 -6.75 6.94 3.88
N ASN A 99 -8.04 7.18 3.64
CA ASN A 99 -8.86 6.33 2.80
C ASN A 99 -9.03 6.88 1.37
N LEU A 100 -9.53 6.04 0.47
CA LEU A 100 -9.91 6.47 -0.88
C LEU A 100 -10.89 7.66 -0.83
N ILE A 101 -10.69 8.65 -1.71
CA ILE A 101 -11.70 9.66 -2.05
C ILE A 101 -12.20 9.36 -3.45
N ILE A 102 -13.50 9.07 -3.56
CA ILE A 102 -14.11 8.63 -4.82
C ILE A 102 -15.51 9.21 -5.05
N GLY A 103 -15.83 9.51 -6.31
CA GLY A 103 -17.14 10.01 -6.71
C GLY A 103 -17.16 11.52 -6.97
N PRO A 104 -18.34 12.13 -7.11
CA PRO A 104 -18.47 13.50 -7.62
C PRO A 104 -17.95 14.55 -6.62
N HIS A 105 -17.44 15.67 -7.16
CA HIS A 105 -17.20 16.86 -6.35
C HIS A 105 -18.52 17.53 -5.93
N PRO A 106 -18.70 17.95 -4.67
CA PRO A 106 -19.98 18.47 -4.18
C PRO A 106 -20.44 19.76 -4.88
N GLN A 107 -19.49 20.59 -5.33
CA GLN A 107 -19.75 21.90 -5.94
C GLN A 107 -19.37 22.01 -7.44
N GLN A 108 -18.56 21.09 -7.97
CA GLN A 108 -18.00 21.21 -9.32
C GLN A 108 -18.63 20.14 -10.21
N LYS A 109 -19.40 20.59 -11.19
CA LYS A 109 -20.07 19.67 -12.14
C LYS A 109 -19.02 18.96 -12.99
N ASN A 110 -19.27 17.69 -13.29
CA ASN A 110 -18.40 16.84 -14.12
C ASN A 110 -16.97 16.67 -13.59
N PHE A 111 -16.75 16.90 -12.29
CA PHE A 111 -15.49 16.58 -11.61
C PHE A 111 -15.70 15.34 -10.75
N ILE A 112 -14.86 14.31 -10.94
CA ILE A 112 -14.94 13.03 -10.23
C ILE A 112 -13.58 12.74 -9.60
N PHE A 113 -13.60 12.39 -8.31
CA PHE A 113 -12.44 11.91 -7.57
C PHE A 113 -12.25 10.40 -7.76
N ALA A 114 -10.98 9.99 -7.77
CA ALA A 114 -10.51 8.61 -7.78
C ALA A 114 -9.06 8.56 -7.27
N ASN A 115 -8.81 9.06 -6.05
CA ASN A 115 -7.45 9.29 -5.54
C ASN A 115 -7.33 9.00 -4.03
N GLY A 116 -6.10 9.02 -3.52
CA GLY A 116 -5.84 8.80 -2.09
C GLY A 116 -6.01 7.35 -1.65
N SER A 117 -5.65 6.38 -2.50
CA SER A 117 -5.81 4.94 -2.20
C SER A 117 -4.78 4.36 -1.22
N SER A 118 -3.85 5.18 -0.71
CA SER A 118 -2.96 4.88 0.43
C SER A 118 -2.20 3.56 0.30
N GLY A 119 -1.60 3.32 -0.87
CA GLY A 119 -0.82 2.11 -1.14
C GLY A 119 -1.63 0.90 -1.62
N HIS A 120 -2.96 0.93 -1.45
CA HIS A 120 -3.84 -0.17 -1.83
C HIS A 120 -4.41 -0.01 -3.25
N GLY A 121 -3.96 1.01 -3.99
CA GLY A 121 -4.47 1.34 -5.33
C GLY A 121 -4.41 0.17 -6.30
N LEU A 122 -3.35 -0.65 -6.27
CA LEU A 122 -3.26 -1.84 -7.12
C LEU A 122 -4.39 -2.85 -6.84
N GLN A 123 -4.69 -3.08 -5.57
CA GLN A 123 -5.74 -4.01 -5.15
C GLN A 123 -7.14 -3.44 -5.42
N HIS A 124 -7.32 -2.13 -5.19
CA HIS A 124 -8.62 -1.47 -5.29
C HIS A 124 -8.97 -1.04 -6.72
N ALA A 125 -8.01 -0.89 -7.63
CA ALA A 125 -8.22 -0.33 -8.97
C ALA A 125 -9.36 -1.00 -9.77
N PRO A 126 -9.51 -2.34 -9.80
CA PRO A 126 -10.61 -2.98 -10.52
C PRO A 126 -11.99 -2.58 -9.98
N ALA A 127 -12.15 -2.56 -8.65
CA ALA A 127 -13.40 -2.20 -8.00
C ALA A 127 -13.71 -0.70 -8.17
N ILE A 128 -12.70 0.16 -8.04
CA ILE A 128 -12.79 1.60 -8.29
C ILE A 128 -13.23 1.87 -9.72
N GLY A 129 -12.58 1.25 -10.70
CA GLY A 129 -12.90 1.41 -12.11
C GLY A 129 -14.32 0.97 -12.43
N ARG A 130 -14.74 -0.18 -11.88
CA ARG A 130 -16.11 -0.68 -12.03
C ARG A 130 -17.13 0.31 -11.46
N ALA A 131 -16.97 0.71 -10.21
CA ALA A 131 -17.90 1.59 -9.52
C ALA A 131 -18.02 2.96 -10.21
N LEU A 132 -16.90 3.55 -10.66
CA LEU A 132 -16.92 4.83 -11.38
C LEU A 132 -17.50 4.70 -12.78
N SER A 133 -17.25 3.60 -13.49
CA SER A 133 -17.84 3.41 -14.82
C SER A 133 -19.37 3.37 -14.77
N GLU A 134 -19.93 2.67 -13.77
CA GLU A 134 -21.38 2.61 -13.52
C GLU A 134 -21.91 3.98 -13.07
N TYR A 135 -21.19 4.65 -12.17
CA TYR A 135 -21.56 5.99 -11.71
C TYR A 135 -21.61 7.00 -12.86
N ILE A 136 -20.64 6.96 -13.78
CA ILE A 136 -20.58 7.87 -14.94
C ILE A 136 -21.72 7.57 -15.93
N ALA A 137 -22.03 6.31 -16.16
CA ALA A 137 -23.08 5.91 -17.10
C ALA A 137 -24.50 6.17 -16.55
N ASP A 138 -24.73 5.88 -15.28
CA ASP A 138 -26.07 5.78 -14.70
C ASP A 138 -26.33 6.76 -13.56
N PHE A 139 -25.36 7.62 -13.24
CA PHE A 139 -25.39 8.59 -12.11
C PHE A 139 -25.61 7.95 -10.74
N LYS A 140 -25.31 6.66 -10.61
CA LYS A 140 -25.38 5.90 -9.34
C LYS A 140 -24.42 4.72 -9.37
N TYR A 141 -23.91 4.34 -8.20
CA TYR A 141 -23.25 3.05 -8.03
C TYR A 141 -24.26 1.91 -8.23
N GLN A 142 -23.83 0.80 -8.81
CA GLN A 142 -24.70 -0.38 -8.99
C GLN A 142 -24.15 -1.62 -8.30
N SER A 143 -22.98 -2.08 -8.71
CA SER A 143 -22.41 -3.34 -8.23
C SER A 143 -21.71 -3.19 -6.87
N ILE A 144 -21.07 -2.05 -6.64
CA ILE A 144 -20.30 -1.75 -5.43
C ILE A 144 -20.64 -0.32 -5.00
N ASP A 145 -21.30 -0.18 -3.85
CA ASP A 145 -21.60 1.13 -3.27
C ASP A 145 -20.37 1.69 -2.55
N LEU A 146 -19.75 2.71 -3.16
CA LEU A 146 -18.60 3.43 -2.61
C LEU A 146 -18.98 4.80 -2.04
N THR A 147 -20.27 5.07 -1.79
CA THR A 147 -20.76 6.36 -1.27
C THR A 147 -20.08 6.77 0.03
N ARG A 148 -19.75 5.80 0.90
CA ARG A 148 -19.03 6.06 2.17
C ARG A 148 -17.66 6.71 1.97
N PHE A 149 -17.01 6.48 0.83
CA PHE A 149 -15.70 7.04 0.48
C PHE A 149 -15.82 8.38 -0.29
N GLY A 150 -17.04 8.91 -0.40
CA GLY A 150 -17.31 10.19 -1.04
C GLY A 150 -16.66 11.38 -0.35
N PHE A 151 -16.47 12.46 -1.09
CA PHE A 151 -15.93 13.72 -0.56
C PHE A 151 -16.83 14.33 0.53
N GLN A 152 -18.14 14.07 0.49
CA GLN A 152 -19.11 14.59 1.46
C GLN A 152 -18.74 14.23 2.92
N ARG A 153 -18.08 13.09 3.16
CA ARG A 153 -17.65 12.70 4.51
C ARG A 153 -16.62 13.68 5.09
N ILE A 154 -15.78 14.29 4.26
CA ILE A 154 -14.80 15.31 4.69
C ILE A 154 -15.55 16.58 5.09
N VAL A 155 -16.51 17.02 4.27
CA VAL A 155 -17.37 18.18 4.56
C VAL A 155 -18.13 17.98 5.87
N ASN A 156 -18.60 16.76 6.11
CA ASN A 156 -19.37 16.39 7.30
C ASN A 156 -18.48 16.00 8.50
N ASN A 157 -17.14 16.08 8.38
CA ASN A 157 -16.19 15.65 9.40
C ASN A 157 -16.45 14.22 9.93
N THR A 158 -16.70 13.28 9.02
CA THR A 158 -17.00 11.87 9.31
C THR A 158 -15.87 10.96 8.79
N PRO A 159 -14.76 10.80 9.53
CA PRO A 159 -13.64 9.96 9.11
C PRO A 159 -14.00 8.46 9.13
N ILE A 160 -13.33 7.69 8.28
CA ILE A 160 -13.37 6.23 8.31
C ILE A 160 -12.09 5.74 8.96
N PHE A 161 -12.21 5.01 10.07
CA PHE A 161 -11.07 4.40 10.74
C PHE A 161 -11.03 2.90 10.45
N GLU A 162 -9.86 2.42 10.04
CA GLU A 162 -9.57 0.99 9.94
C GLU A 162 -8.72 0.60 11.16
N PRO A 163 -9.18 -0.32 12.02
CA PRO A 163 -8.49 -0.65 13.27
C PRO A 163 -7.20 -1.45 13.06
N MET A 164 -6.96 -1.96 11.84
CA MET A 164 -5.80 -2.77 11.48
C MET A 164 -5.40 -2.44 10.04
N ILE A 165 -4.41 -1.56 9.85
CA ILE A 165 -3.82 -1.26 8.54
C ILE A 165 -2.42 -1.89 8.52
N VAL A 166 -2.07 -2.54 7.40
CA VAL A 166 -0.71 -2.95 7.06
C VAL A 166 -0.10 -1.93 6.13
#